data_AF-A0A4V4HAI3-F1
#
_entry.id   AF-A0A4V4HAI3-F1
#
_cell.length_a   1.000
_cell.length_b   1.000
_cell.length_c   1.000
_cell.angle_alpha   90.00
_cell.angle_beta   90.00
_cell.angle_gamma   90.00
#
_symmetry.space_group_name_H-M   'P 1'
#
loop_
_entity.id
_entity.type
_entity.pdbx_description
1 polymer ?
#
loop_
_entity_poly.entity_id
_entity_poly.type
_entity_poly.pdbx_seq_one_letter_code
_entity_poly.pdbx_strand_id
1 'polypeptide(L)'
;MSRKFDFDLTPLLGHFDFGAFTAQQKHAIIGTLQLPQEGYNFIWNSLFRSDILTRKDLYDRCLSHPFSIQRLYSSKLHGLQTFFEYLRMATEQFTRKILILKTDDRFSVGIFMRGEIPWDEDPTVNDNVVLCSFLPQTSATFSTYFTCTTGYRLHCSDFNLQLYDKIHESTFVFITTPPQASGAEIRVSIALDKFSKRVQKQIGRINRTPITVDLWFEHVPTEIRLKRFEREKAPYRVNDIADVDWDTHPGWLKDVFFIEHRTRIGEFKLDPRSENDFIHQLEDKTPDQLDQVMELALDCHLDNELFWAFSLTASQVPLRRDQIRRWMDSHPPSAFVLLRVFPSLEDPPLLPLETVPFTRNILENIIRSANTLGIASLVALEKISANIARLSSREYLDLLWLTALSVRSMQLVQEIMFVLNDCRATSNDQSAAARYERQHGLGIAIDRAEEAVDSTLTLPDVSYPLYSCCLGIISKAGRRCSRF
;
A
#
# COMPACT_ATOMS: atom_id res chain seq x y z
N MET A 1 32.54 15.63 23.45
CA MET A 1 32.18 15.02 24.75
C MET A 1 32.13 13.52 24.62
N SER A 2 31.15 12.90 23.94
CA SER A 2 31.06 11.43 23.78
C SER A 2 32.34 10.81 23.16
N ARG A 3 32.83 11.34 22.03
CA ARG A 3 34.09 10.89 21.40
C ARG A 3 35.37 11.27 22.17
N LYS A 4 35.28 12.24 23.08
CA LYS A 4 36.45 12.77 23.83
C LYS A 4 36.61 12.11 25.20
N PHE A 5 35.52 11.60 25.77
CA PHE A 5 35.45 11.01 27.11
C PHE A 5 34.86 9.59 27.12
N ASP A 6 34.68 8.97 25.94
CA ASP A 6 34.12 7.62 25.75
C ASP A 6 32.82 7.37 26.55
N PHE A 7 31.92 8.35 26.51
CA PHE A 7 30.67 8.34 27.28
C PHE A 7 29.48 8.14 26.34
N ASP A 8 28.68 7.11 26.57
CA ASP A 8 27.47 6.86 25.80
C ASP A 8 26.36 7.86 26.19
N LEU A 9 25.96 8.70 25.23
CA LEU A 9 24.89 9.70 25.42
C LEU A 9 23.51 9.13 25.10
N THR A 10 23.42 7.93 24.53
CA THR A 10 22.17 7.25 24.17
C THR A 10 21.16 7.18 25.32
N PRO A 11 21.52 6.79 26.56
CA PRO A 11 20.56 6.76 27.67
C PRO A 11 20.03 8.14 28.07
N LEU A 12 20.77 9.22 27.76
CA LEU A 12 20.37 10.59 28.10
C LEU A 12 19.45 11.23 27.05
N LEU A 13 19.29 10.60 25.88
CA LEU A 13 18.45 11.14 24.80
C LEU A 13 16.99 11.33 25.23
N GLY A 14 16.48 10.50 26.15
CA GLY A 14 15.13 10.64 26.70
C GLY A 14 14.90 11.95 27.47
N HIS A 15 15.96 12.62 27.93
CA HIS A 15 15.89 13.88 28.67
C HIS A 15 16.04 15.12 27.78
N PHE A 16 16.39 14.95 26.51
CA PHE A 16 16.57 16.08 25.60
C PHE A 16 15.21 16.59 25.12
N ASP A 17 15.05 17.92 25.06
CA ASP A 17 13.91 18.53 24.39
C ASP A 17 14.19 18.71 22.88
N PHE A 18 14.08 17.62 22.12
CA PHE A 18 14.08 17.63 20.64
C PHE A 18 13.08 18.61 19.99
N GLY A 19 12.13 19.22 20.72
CA GLY A 19 11.27 20.27 20.17
C GLY A 19 12.04 21.57 19.94
N ALA A 20 13.05 21.84 20.76
CA ALA A 20 13.89 23.03 20.68
C ALA A 20 15.04 22.92 19.67
N PHE A 21 15.32 21.71 19.15
CA PHE A 21 16.41 21.50 18.19
C PHE A 21 15.94 21.72 16.75
N THR A 22 16.78 22.37 15.96
CA THR A 22 16.61 22.46 14.51
C THR A 22 16.74 21.07 13.85
N ALA A 23 16.17 20.91 12.65
CA ALA A 23 16.30 19.67 11.88
C ALA A 23 17.78 19.28 11.64
N GLN A 24 18.66 20.27 11.40
CA GLN A 24 20.09 20.02 11.23
C GLN A 24 20.75 19.48 12.50
N GLN A 25 20.41 20.05 13.66
CA GLN A 25 20.93 19.56 14.93
C GLN A 25 20.43 18.14 15.24
N LYS A 26 19.15 17.83 14.94
CA LYS A 26 18.61 16.47 15.06
C LYS A 26 19.36 15.48 14.17
N HIS A 27 19.60 15.83 12.91
CA HIS A 27 20.41 15.01 11.99
C HIS A 27 21.86 14.85 12.47
N ALA A 28 22.46 15.91 13.03
CA ALA A 28 23.81 15.85 13.58
C ALA A 28 23.89 14.90 14.78
N ILE A 29 22.88 14.90 15.67
CA ILE A 29 22.78 13.97 16.80
C ILE A 29 22.66 12.53 16.30
N ILE A 30 21.74 12.25 15.37
CA ILE A 30 21.55 10.91 14.79
C ILE A 30 22.84 10.42 14.11
N GLY A 31 23.48 11.26 13.30
CA GLY A 31 24.71 10.90 12.59
C GLY A 31 25.94 10.74 13.52
N THR A 32 26.01 11.53 14.60
CA THR A 32 27.13 11.44 15.55
C THR A 32 27.03 10.22 16.44
N LEU A 33 25.81 9.84 16.84
CA LEU A 33 25.52 8.69 17.69
C LEU A 33 25.21 7.40 16.92
N GLN A 34 25.21 7.44 15.58
CA GLN A 34 24.93 6.30 14.70
C GLN A 34 23.61 5.58 15.04
N LEU A 35 22.57 6.35 15.37
CA LEU A 35 21.30 5.79 15.83
C LEU A 35 20.50 5.20 14.64
N PRO A 36 19.96 3.98 14.74
CA PRO A 36 19.08 3.41 13.73
C PRO A 36 17.78 4.23 13.60
N GLN A 37 17.28 4.43 12.37
CA GLN A 37 16.09 5.27 12.16
C GLN A 37 14.83 4.71 12.83
N GLU A 38 14.69 3.39 12.95
CA GLU A 38 13.48 2.70 13.39
C GLU A 38 13.24 2.70 14.91
N GLY A 39 14.23 3.13 15.72
CA GLY A 39 14.13 3.16 17.19
C GLY A 39 13.94 4.54 17.81
N TYR A 40 14.13 5.62 17.04
CA TYR A 40 14.27 6.98 17.57
C TYR A 40 13.26 7.97 16.95
N ASN A 41 12.04 7.50 16.66
CA ASN A 41 10.97 8.30 16.08
C ASN A 41 10.63 9.55 16.92
N PHE A 42 10.81 9.48 18.24
CA PHE A 42 10.59 10.58 19.18
C PHE A 42 11.54 11.79 19.00
N ILE A 43 12.64 11.64 18.25
CA ILE A 43 13.51 12.77 17.87
C ILE A 43 12.77 13.69 16.89
N TRP A 44 12.05 13.11 15.95
CA TRP A 44 11.33 13.83 14.89
C TRP A 44 9.93 14.20 15.31
N ASN A 45 9.26 13.27 15.99
CA ASN A 45 7.86 13.38 16.36
C ASN A 45 7.72 13.89 17.80
N SER A 46 7.43 15.18 17.94
CA SER A 46 7.20 15.78 19.26
C SER A 46 5.88 15.37 19.92
N LEU A 47 4.98 14.64 19.24
CA LEU A 47 3.75 14.11 19.85
C LEU A 47 4.07 13.14 20.99
N PHE A 48 5.22 12.47 20.98
CA PHE A 48 5.68 11.64 22.10
C PHE A 48 5.89 12.41 23.41
N ARG A 49 5.93 13.75 23.36
CA ARG A 49 5.95 14.64 24.54
C ARG A 49 4.60 15.30 24.83
N SER A 50 3.53 14.87 24.18
CA SER A 50 2.19 15.34 24.53
C SER A 50 1.87 14.90 25.96
N ASP A 51 1.34 15.83 26.74
CA ASP A 51 0.79 15.51 28.06
C ASP A 51 -0.67 15.02 27.97
N ILE A 52 -1.26 15.11 26.78
CA ILE A 52 -2.64 14.71 26.50
C ILE A 52 -2.68 13.28 25.97
N LEU A 53 -1.85 12.96 24.99
CA LEU A 53 -1.81 11.63 24.37
C LEU A 53 -0.86 10.68 25.10
N THR A 54 -1.29 9.43 25.27
CA THR A 54 -0.42 8.37 25.77
C THR A 54 0.36 7.72 24.64
N ARG A 55 1.48 7.02 24.95
CA ARG A 55 2.22 6.27 23.92
C ARG A 55 1.33 5.24 23.21
N LYS A 56 0.42 4.60 23.93
CA LYS A 56 -0.53 3.65 23.36
C LYS A 56 -1.45 4.34 22.34
N ASP A 57 -1.97 5.51 22.65
CA ASP A 57 -2.77 6.31 21.71
C ASP A 57 -2.00 6.61 20.42
N LEU A 58 -0.69 6.85 20.52
CA LEU A 58 0.15 7.08 19.34
C LEU A 58 0.36 5.80 18.53
N TYR A 59 0.56 4.64 19.16
CA TYR A 59 0.69 3.36 18.46
C TYR A 59 -0.63 2.91 17.81
N ASP A 60 -1.73 2.94 18.56
CA ASP A 60 -3.07 2.52 18.11
C ASP A 60 -3.64 3.40 16.99
N ARG A 61 -2.99 4.54 16.70
CA ARG A 61 -3.40 5.51 15.66
C ARG A 61 -2.34 5.68 14.57
N CYS A 62 -1.30 4.86 14.56
CA CYS A 62 -0.15 5.03 13.67
C CYS A 62 0.46 6.45 13.71
N LEU A 63 0.33 7.14 14.85
CA LEU A 63 0.97 8.44 15.11
C LEU A 63 2.36 8.27 15.72
N SER A 64 2.85 7.03 15.86
CA SER A 64 4.18 6.70 16.39
C SER A 64 5.31 6.78 15.33
N HIS A 65 4.96 7.00 14.06
CA HIS A 65 5.90 7.17 12.96
C HIS A 65 6.77 8.44 13.12
N PRO A 66 7.94 8.52 12.45
CA PRO A 66 8.86 9.65 12.55
C PRO A 66 8.37 10.88 11.76
N PHE A 67 7.16 11.36 12.05
CA PHE A 67 6.65 12.60 11.48
C PHE A 67 7.45 13.79 12.00
N SER A 68 7.74 14.77 11.15
CA SER A 68 8.44 16.01 11.51
C SER A 68 7.51 17.02 12.19
N ILE A 69 6.79 16.57 13.21
CA ILE A 69 5.79 17.36 13.93
C ILE A 69 6.44 18.08 15.11
N GLN A 70 6.19 19.38 15.23
CA GLN A 70 6.66 20.24 16.32
C GLN A 70 5.49 20.87 17.07
N ARG A 71 5.63 21.02 18.39
CA ARG A 71 4.64 21.68 19.24
C ARG A 71 4.77 23.20 19.08
N LEU A 72 3.72 23.84 18.58
CA LEU A 72 3.64 25.30 18.48
C LEU A 72 3.09 25.92 19.77
N TYR A 73 2.07 25.30 20.35
CA TYR A 73 1.36 25.84 21.50
C TYR A 73 0.93 24.74 22.46
N SER A 74 0.86 25.10 23.73
CA SER A 74 0.31 24.29 24.81
C SER A 74 -0.33 25.21 25.82
N SER A 75 -1.58 24.93 26.18
CA SER A 75 -2.35 25.73 27.13
C SER A 75 -1.75 25.71 28.53
N LYS A 76 -0.96 24.67 28.87
CA LYS A 76 -0.22 24.61 30.14
C LYS A 76 0.95 25.60 30.20
N LEU A 77 1.58 25.89 29.06
CA LEU A 77 2.77 26.74 28.97
C LEU A 77 2.40 28.20 28.67
N HIS A 78 1.44 28.41 27.76
CA HIS A 78 1.13 29.74 27.22
C HIS A 78 -0.19 30.32 27.74
N GLY A 79 -0.96 29.53 28.49
CA GLY A 79 -2.31 29.89 28.95
C GLY A 79 -3.36 29.83 27.84
N LEU A 80 -4.63 29.61 28.19
CA LEU A 80 -5.71 29.49 27.21
C LEU A 80 -6.05 30.81 26.49
N GLN A 81 -5.74 31.96 27.09
CA GLN A 81 -6.09 33.27 26.54
C GLN A 81 -5.44 33.55 25.18
N THR A 82 -4.25 33.01 24.93
CA THR A 82 -3.49 33.20 23.69
C THR A 82 -3.83 32.16 22.62
N PHE A 83 -4.74 31.22 22.90
CA PHE A 83 -5.03 30.11 22.00
C PHE A 83 -5.39 30.55 20.57
N PHE A 84 -6.31 31.50 20.42
CA PHE A 84 -6.76 31.95 19.09
C PHE A 84 -5.66 32.70 18.32
N GLU A 85 -4.75 33.37 19.02
CA GLU A 85 -3.58 34.01 18.39
C GLU A 85 -2.65 32.95 17.80
N TYR A 86 -2.33 31.90 18.57
CA TYR A 86 -1.52 30.78 18.08
C TYR A 86 -2.23 29.93 17.03
N LEU A 87 -3.55 29.80 17.12
CA LEU A 87 -4.35 29.13 16.10
C LEU A 87 -4.28 29.90 14.78
N ARG A 88 -4.40 31.23 14.81
CA ARG A 88 -4.26 32.11 13.65
C ARG A 88 -2.89 31.97 12.99
N MET A 89 -1.83 32.06 13.80
CA MET A 89 -0.47 31.81 13.33
C MET A 89 -0.36 30.45 12.65
N ALA A 90 -0.98 29.42 13.24
CA ALA A 90 -0.92 28.08 12.67
C ALA A 90 -1.70 27.92 11.36
N THR A 91 -2.86 28.55 11.23
CA THR A 91 -3.68 28.50 10.01
C THR A 91 -3.04 29.25 8.85
N GLU A 92 -2.41 30.40 9.13
CA GLU A 92 -1.78 31.26 8.12
C GLU A 92 -0.38 30.76 7.71
N GLN A 93 0.42 30.22 8.63
CA GLN A 93 1.83 29.88 8.37
C GLN A 93 2.08 28.41 8.05
N PHE A 94 1.17 27.49 8.41
CA PHE A 94 1.40 26.06 8.26
C PHE A 94 0.26 25.34 7.51
N THR A 95 0.66 24.49 6.57
CA THR A 95 -0.25 23.70 5.73
C THR A 95 -0.68 22.38 6.37
N ARG A 96 0.08 21.84 7.32
CA ARG A 96 -0.33 20.64 8.09
C ARG A 96 -0.23 20.91 9.57
N LYS A 97 -1.33 20.71 10.28
CA LYS A 97 -1.47 21.05 11.69
C LYS A 97 -2.41 20.08 12.40
N ILE A 98 -2.11 19.85 13.67
CA ILE A 98 -2.82 18.91 14.54
C ILE A 98 -3.18 19.68 15.80
N LEU A 99 -4.48 19.78 16.06
CA LEU A 99 -5.01 20.36 17.28
C LEU A 99 -5.50 19.23 18.18
N ILE A 100 -4.98 19.09 19.39
CA ILE A 100 -5.44 18.07 20.34
C ILE A 100 -6.08 18.76 21.53
N LEU A 101 -7.34 18.42 21.77
CA LEU A 101 -8.15 18.95 22.85
C LEU A 101 -8.40 17.82 23.85
N LYS A 102 -8.09 18.09 25.11
CA LYS A 102 -8.49 17.25 26.23
C LYS A 102 -9.59 17.97 26.99
N THR A 103 -10.76 17.35 27.14
CA THR A 103 -11.85 17.93 27.92
C THR A 103 -11.67 17.62 29.40
N ASP A 104 -11.78 16.33 29.73
CA ASP A 104 -11.60 15.75 31.05
C ASP A 104 -10.66 14.55 30.94
N ASP A 105 -10.53 13.74 31.98
CA ASP A 105 -9.71 12.51 31.91
C ASP A 105 -10.37 11.38 31.12
N ARG A 106 -11.57 11.60 30.56
CA ARG A 106 -12.38 10.58 29.89
C ARG A 106 -12.44 10.74 28.39
N PHE A 107 -12.06 11.90 27.84
CA PHE A 107 -12.11 12.12 26.40
C PHE A 107 -11.04 13.10 25.93
N SER A 108 -10.42 12.76 24.80
CA SER A 108 -9.60 13.69 24.04
C SER A 108 -9.93 13.56 22.55
N VAL A 109 -9.82 14.66 21.83
CA VAL A 109 -10.08 14.71 20.38
C VAL A 109 -8.89 15.36 19.68
N GLY A 110 -8.44 14.73 18.60
CA GLY A 110 -7.50 15.30 17.65
C GLY A 110 -8.24 15.82 16.43
N ILE A 111 -7.90 17.02 15.97
CA ILE A 111 -8.37 17.62 14.73
C ILE A 111 -7.14 17.80 13.84
N PHE A 112 -7.06 16.99 12.80
CA PHE A 112 -6.05 17.07 11.76
C PHE A 112 -6.54 18.00 10.68
N MET A 113 -5.71 18.97 10.32
CA MET A 113 -6.02 19.99 9.33
C MET A 113 -4.91 20.02 8.29
N ARG A 114 -5.29 19.87 7.02
CA ARG A 114 -4.41 19.90 5.85
C ARG A 114 -4.78 21.05 4.92
N GLY A 115 -3.79 21.63 4.26
CA GLY A 115 -3.97 22.74 3.33
C GLY A 115 -4.13 24.09 4.01
N GLU A 116 -4.45 25.08 3.19
CA GLU A 116 -4.71 26.45 3.60
C GLU A 116 -6.14 26.56 4.13
N ILE A 117 -6.29 27.11 5.33
CA ILE A 117 -7.59 27.35 5.96
C ILE A 117 -7.66 28.87 6.17
N PRO A 118 -8.36 29.60 5.30
CA PRO A 118 -8.48 31.06 5.42
C PRO A 118 -9.13 31.45 6.75
N TRP A 119 -8.62 32.52 7.34
CA TRP A 119 -9.13 33.11 8.58
C TRP A 119 -10.39 33.92 8.30
N ASP A 120 -11.37 33.89 9.20
CA ASP A 120 -12.68 34.56 9.08
C ASP A 120 -13.50 34.20 7.83
N GLU A 121 -13.17 33.08 7.18
CA GLU A 121 -13.92 32.53 6.05
C GLU A 121 -14.57 31.19 6.40
N ASP A 122 -15.40 30.69 5.47
CA ASP A 122 -16.13 29.41 5.60
C ASP A 122 -15.77 28.43 4.47
N PRO A 123 -14.48 28.03 4.35
CA PRO A 123 -14.03 27.13 3.30
C PRO A 123 -14.65 25.73 3.44
N THR A 124 -14.92 25.09 2.31
CA THR A 124 -15.27 23.66 2.29
C THR A 124 -14.02 22.82 2.51
N VAL A 125 -13.99 22.06 3.60
CA VAL A 125 -12.79 21.33 4.01
C VAL A 125 -12.68 19.93 3.42
N ASN A 126 -13.81 19.25 3.14
CA ASN A 126 -13.82 17.86 2.64
C ASN A 126 -12.78 16.99 3.38
N ASP A 127 -12.04 16.13 2.68
CA ASP A 127 -11.06 15.21 3.26
C ASP A 127 -9.82 15.89 3.89
N ASN A 128 -9.70 17.21 3.79
CA ASN A 128 -8.58 17.95 4.38
C ASN A 128 -8.67 18.10 5.90
N VAL A 129 -9.85 17.87 6.48
CA VAL A 129 -10.04 17.88 7.94
C VAL A 129 -10.51 16.51 8.41
N VAL A 130 -9.76 15.94 9.35
CA VAL A 130 -10.06 14.63 9.94
C VAL A 130 -10.10 14.79 11.45
N LEU A 131 -11.10 14.19 12.09
CA LEU A 131 -11.22 14.16 13.54
C LEU A 131 -10.93 12.76 14.04
N CYS A 132 -10.28 12.67 15.19
CA CYS A 132 -9.93 11.42 15.84
C CYS A 132 -10.29 11.49 17.32
N SER A 133 -11.06 10.52 17.80
CA SER A 133 -11.33 10.36 19.22
C SER A 133 -10.29 9.46 19.90
N PHE A 134 -9.80 9.92 21.06
CA PHE A 134 -8.93 9.18 21.97
C PHE A 134 -9.72 8.87 23.26
N LEU A 135 -9.80 7.59 23.60
CA LEU A 135 -10.58 7.08 24.73
C LEU A 135 -9.65 6.52 25.83
N PRO A 136 -10.03 6.58 27.10
CA PRO A 136 -9.24 6.06 28.21
C PRO A 136 -9.04 4.54 28.12
N GLN A 137 -8.00 4.07 28.79
CA GLN A 137 -7.38 2.73 28.64
C GLN A 137 -8.34 1.53 28.75
N THR A 138 -9.47 1.67 29.44
CA THR A 138 -10.47 0.60 29.62
C THR A 138 -11.37 0.38 28.40
N SER A 139 -11.23 1.16 27.32
CA SER A 139 -12.11 1.10 26.14
C SER A 139 -11.36 1.18 24.80
N ALA A 140 -10.07 0.80 24.81
CA ALA A 140 -9.11 1.00 23.73
C ALA A 140 -9.45 0.30 22.39
N THR A 141 -10.46 -0.57 22.33
CA THR A 141 -10.84 -1.29 21.10
C THR A 141 -11.58 -0.44 20.07
N PHE A 142 -11.90 0.82 20.39
CA PHE A 142 -12.76 1.64 19.52
C PHE A 142 -12.10 2.98 19.18
N SER A 143 -11.42 2.99 18.03
CA SER A 143 -11.07 4.20 17.30
C SER A 143 -12.17 4.59 16.34
N THR A 144 -12.61 5.83 16.37
CA THR A 144 -13.39 6.40 15.27
C THR A 144 -12.67 7.59 14.70
N TYR A 145 -12.02 7.38 13.56
CA TYR A 145 -11.69 8.45 12.63
C TYR A 145 -12.99 8.95 12.01
N PHE A 146 -13.15 10.26 11.98
CA PHE A 146 -14.22 10.91 11.26
C PHE A 146 -13.60 11.77 10.18
N THR A 147 -13.73 11.34 8.93
CA THR A 147 -13.32 12.09 7.75
C THR A 147 -14.46 13.01 7.33
N CYS A 148 -14.20 14.30 7.23
CA CYS A 148 -15.18 15.24 6.70
C CYS A 148 -15.46 14.90 5.22
N THR A 149 -16.71 14.61 4.87
CA THR A 149 -17.10 14.33 3.47
C THR A 149 -17.46 15.64 2.74
N THR A 150 -18.03 15.56 1.55
CA THR A 150 -18.38 16.74 0.74
C THR A 150 -19.42 17.63 1.43
N GLY A 151 -19.07 18.90 1.61
CA GLY A 151 -19.97 19.94 2.16
C GLY A 151 -19.73 20.34 3.61
N TYR A 152 -18.80 19.68 4.30
CA TYR A 152 -18.32 20.13 5.62
C TYR A 152 -17.51 21.41 5.49
N ARG A 153 -17.68 22.33 6.45
CA ARG A 153 -17.00 23.63 6.50
C ARG A 153 -16.37 23.83 7.87
N LEU A 154 -15.20 24.48 7.87
CA LEU A 154 -14.47 24.84 9.07
C LEU A 154 -14.31 26.36 9.11
N HIS A 155 -14.90 26.98 10.12
CA HIS A 155 -14.76 28.40 10.38
C HIS A 155 -13.76 28.62 11.53
N CYS A 156 -12.79 29.50 11.32
CA CYS A 156 -11.82 29.92 12.33
C CYS A 156 -11.84 31.45 12.42
N SER A 157 -12.07 31.97 13.62
CA SER A 157 -12.08 33.40 13.92
C SER A 157 -11.37 33.68 15.24
N ASP A 158 -11.23 34.95 15.61
CA ASP A 158 -10.56 35.39 16.84
C ASP A 158 -11.23 34.88 18.14
N PHE A 159 -12.51 34.48 18.06
CA PHE A 159 -13.30 34.08 19.23
C PHE A 159 -13.91 32.69 19.15
N ASN A 160 -13.93 32.08 17.97
CA ASN A 160 -14.51 30.77 17.80
C ASN A 160 -13.85 29.94 16.69
N LEU A 161 -13.90 28.63 16.89
CA LEU A 161 -13.64 27.63 15.85
C LEU A 161 -14.88 26.76 15.75
N GLN A 162 -15.43 26.62 14.55
CA GLN A 162 -16.66 25.86 14.30
C GLN A 162 -16.46 24.90 13.15
N LEU A 163 -16.75 23.63 13.38
CA LEU A 163 -16.85 22.63 12.32
C LEU A 163 -18.30 22.18 12.18
N TYR A 164 -18.86 22.38 10.99
CA TYR A 164 -20.28 22.20 10.74
C TYR A 164 -20.56 21.59 9.36
N ASP A 165 -21.72 20.95 9.24
CA ASP A 165 -22.19 20.34 7.99
C ASP A 165 -23.13 21.31 7.25
N LYS A 166 -22.62 21.93 6.18
CA LYS A 166 -23.29 22.90 5.28
C LYS A 166 -23.81 24.19 5.93
N ILE A 167 -24.49 24.11 7.07
CA ILE A 167 -25.12 25.21 7.81
C ILE A 167 -24.55 25.32 9.23
N HIS A 168 -24.40 26.54 9.76
CA HIS A 168 -23.84 26.78 11.10
C HIS A 168 -24.67 26.15 12.22
N GLU A 169 -25.98 25.97 12.05
CA GLU A 169 -26.84 25.31 13.05
C GLU A 169 -26.48 23.82 13.23
N SER A 170 -25.83 23.21 12.23
CA SER A 170 -25.34 21.83 12.25
C SER A 170 -23.87 21.75 12.70
N THR A 171 -23.48 22.61 13.65
CA THR A 171 -22.14 22.58 14.26
C THR A 171 -22.01 21.40 15.20
N PHE A 172 -20.97 20.60 15.01
CA PHE A 172 -20.70 19.42 15.84
C PHE A 172 -19.37 19.50 16.59
N VAL A 173 -18.46 20.40 16.22
CA VAL A 173 -17.36 20.85 17.08
C VAL A 173 -17.41 22.36 17.16
N PHE A 174 -17.55 22.88 18.37
CA PHE A 174 -17.61 24.31 18.64
C PHE A 174 -16.67 24.67 19.77
N ILE A 175 -15.64 25.45 19.49
CA ILE A 175 -14.71 26.01 20.47
C ILE A 175 -14.97 27.51 20.53
N THR A 176 -15.11 28.08 21.74
CA THR A 176 -15.32 29.53 21.87
C THR A 176 -14.73 30.09 23.15
N THR A 177 -14.29 31.35 23.08
CA THR A 177 -14.00 32.20 24.23
C THR A 177 -15.33 32.82 24.71
N PRO A 178 -15.86 32.44 25.88
CA PRO A 178 -17.09 33.02 26.38
C PRO A 178 -16.86 34.49 26.83
N PRO A 179 -17.93 35.31 26.95
CA PRO A 179 -17.81 36.71 27.32
C PRO A 179 -17.09 36.90 28.66
N GLN A 180 -16.32 37.99 28.81
CA GLN A 180 -15.51 38.27 30.01
C GLN A 180 -16.31 38.21 31.33
N ALA A 181 -17.61 38.54 31.29
CA ALA A 181 -18.52 38.44 32.44
C ALA A 181 -18.72 37.00 32.97
N SER A 182 -18.40 35.97 32.18
CA SER A 182 -18.56 34.55 32.53
C SER A 182 -17.38 33.99 33.36
N GLY A 183 -16.24 34.68 33.43
CA GLY A 183 -15.04 34.21 34.14
C GLY A 183 -14.47 32.86 33.67
N ALA A 184 -14.86 32.39 32.48
CA ALA A 184 -14.39 31.13 31.89
C ALA A 184 -13.50 31.43 30.68
N GLU A 185 -12.42 30.66 30.49
CA GLU A 185 -11.40 30.98 29.48
C GLU A 185 -11.80 30.50 28.09
N ILE A 186 -11.83 29.17 27.87
CA ILE A 186 -12.24 28.58 26.58
C ILE A 186 -13.12 27.37 26.87
N ARG A 187 -14.19 27.23 26.09
CA ARG A 187 -15.15 26.13 26.20
C ARG A 187 -15.28 25.39 24.88
N VAL A 188 -15.45 24.08 24.96
CA VAL A 188 -15.78 23.23 23.81
C VAL A 188 -17.15 22.57 23.97
N SER A 189 -17.87 22.43 22.86
CA SER A 189 -19.03 21.58 22.70
C SER A 189 -18.78 20.61 21.54
N ILE A 190 -19.01 19.32 21.77
CA ILE A 190 -18.76 18.26 20.80
C ILE A 190 -19.97 17.35 20.72
N ALA A 191 -20.55 17.24 19.53
CA ALA A 191 -21.66 16.32 19.25
C ALA A 191 -21.10 14.91 19.00
N LEU A 192 -21.01 14.11 20.06
CA LEU A 192 -20.41 12.78 20.04
C LEU A 192 -21.17 11.74 19.18
N ASP A 193 -22.44 12.00 18.90
CA ASP A 193 -23.27 11.19 18.00
C ASP A 193 -22.73 11.16 16.57
N LYS A 194 -22.06 12.25 16.14
CA LYS A 194 -21.39 12.33 14.83
C LYS A 194 -20.14 11.45 14.74
N PHE A 195 -19.48 11.18 15.87
CA PHE A 195 -18.35 10.25 15.94
C PHE A 195 -18.82 8.81 16.01
N SER A 196 -19.68 8.50 16.98
CA SER A 196 -20.29 7.18 17.15
C SER A 196 -21.38 7.21 18.20
N LYS A 197 -22.52 6.55 17.91
CA LYS A 197 -23.58 6.31 18.91
C LYS A 197 -23.07 5.58 20.17
N ARG A 198 -21.98 4.81 20.07
CA ARG A 198 -21.38 4.11 21.22
C ARG A 198 -20.52 5.05 22.06
N VAL A 199 -19.72 5.92 21.43
CA VAL A 199 -18.95 6.97 22.12
C VAL A 199 -19.88 7.91 22.88
N GLN A 200 -20.99 8.31 22.26
CA GLN A 200 -22.03 9.10 22.93
C GLN A 200 -22.63 8.38 24.15
N LYS A 201 -22.93 7.08 24.06
CA LYS A 201 -23.47 6.32 25.20
C LYS A 201 -22.47 6.21 26.36
N GLN A 202 -21.18 6.11 26.06
CA GLN A 202 -20.15 5.91 27.06
C GLN A 202 -19.74 7.21 27.76
N ILE A 203 -19.62 8.31 27.02
CA ILE A 203 -19.12 9.59 27.52
C ILE A 203 -20.29 10.53 27.87
N GLY A 204 -21.43 10.36 27.23
CA GLY A 204 -22.62 11.20 27.41
C GLY A 204 -22.62 12.41 26.47
N ARG A 205 -22.62 13.61 27.04
CA ARG A 205 -22.68 14.88 26.30
C ARG A 205 -21.50 15.76 26.69
N ILE A 206 -20.79 16.29 25.69
CA ILE A 206 -19.76 17.31 25.88
C ILE A 206 -20.36 18.64 25.45
N ASN A 207 -20.72 19.48 26.42
CA ASN A 207 -21.31 20.79 26.16
C ASN A 207 -20.70 21.82 27.10
N ARG A 208 -20.08 22.85 26.50
CA ARG A 208 -19.46 23.98 27.22
C ARG A 208 -18.43 23.55 28.26
N THR A 209 -17.68 22.48 27.96
CA THR A 209 -16.69 21.88 28.85
C THR A 209 -15.37 22.66 28.74
N PRO A 210 -14.67 22.95 29.86
CA PRO A 210 -13.32 23.50 29.81
C PRO A 210 -12.36 22.51 29.13
N ILE A 211 -11.28 23.02 28.56
CA ILE A 211 -10.34 22.21 27.78
C ILE A 211 -8.88 22.52 28.12
N THR A 212 -8.04 21.49 28.01
CA THR A 212 -6.59 21.63 27.81
C THR A 212 -6.31 21.46 26.33
N VAL A 213 -5.47 22.31 25.76
CA VAL A 213 -5.25 22.38 24.32
C VAL A 213 -3.77 22.39 24.01
N ASP A 214 -3.37 21.51 23.11
CA ASP A 214 -2.04 21.54 22.51
C ASP A 214 -2.20 21.63 20.98
N LEU A 215 -1.30 22.36 20.34
CA LEU A 215 -1.30 22.58 18.90
C LEU A 215 0.09 22.27 18.34
N TRP A 216 0.10 21.42 17.32
CA TRP A 216 1.30 21.01 16.62
C TRP A 216 1.18 21.31 15.13
N PHE A 217 2.32 21.43 14.49
CA PHE A 217 2.44 21.64 13.06
C PHE A 217 3.51 20.72 12.48
N GLU A 218 3.36 20.40 11.21
CA GLU A 218 4.45 19.75 10.48
C GLU A 218 5.49 20.81 10.12
N HIS A 219 6.66 20.70 10.74
CA HIS A 219 7.80 21.51 10.40
C HIS A 219 8.41 20.97 9.11
N VAL A 220 8.08 21.63 7.98
CA VAL A 220 8.83 21.46 6.73
C VAL A 220 10.06 22.36 6.83
N PRO A 221 11.30 21.82 6.81
CA PRO A 221 12.48 22.67 6.75
C PRO A 221 12.43 23.54 5.48
N THR A 222 12.29 24.85 5.65
CA THR A 222 12.35 25.84 4.56
C THR A 222 13.76 26.04 4.02
N GLU A 223 14.76 25.40 4.62
CA GLU A 223 16.10 25.29 4.06
C GLU A 223 16.09 24.26 2.92
N ILE A 224 15.83 24.75 1.71
CA ILE A 224 16.08 24.02 0.48
C ILE A 224 17.58 23.73 0.44
N ARG A 225 17.97 22.49 0.78
CA ARG A 225 19.30 21.98 0.44
C ARG A 225 19.40 21.94 -1.08
N LEU A 226 19.98 23.00 -1.65
CA LEU A 226 20.53 22.95 -2.99
C LEU A 226 21.60 21.85 -2.97
N LYS A 227 21.28 20.70 -3.56
CA LYS A 227 22.29 19.67 -3.82
C LYS A 227 23.35 20.33 -4.70
N ARG A 228 24.63 20.07 -4.43
CA ARG A 228 25.76 20.59 -5.26
C ARG A 228 25.59 20.28 -6.75
N PHE A 229 24.75 19.31 -7.07
CA PHE A 229 24.24 19.03 -8.41
C PHE A 229 22.73 18.84 -8.30
N GLU A 230 21.97 19.59 -9.07
CA GLU A 230 20.60 19.20 -9.41
C GLU A 230 20.71 17.87 -10.15
N ARG A 231 20.39 16.76 -9.46
CA ARG A 231 19.97 15.57 -10.20
C ARG A 231 18.65 15.95 -10.82
N GLU A 232 18.66 16.19 -12.13
CA GLU A 232 17.44 16.16 -12.92
C GLU A 232 16.67 14.91 -12.47
N LYS A 233 15.39 15.08 -12.11
CA LYS A 233 14.52 13.94 -11.88
C LYS A 233 14.36 13.25 -13.23
N ALA A 234 15.30 12.40 -13.60
CA ALA A 234 15.14 11.51 -14.71
C ALA A 234 13.91 10.65 -14.37
N PRO A 235 12.83 10.71 -15.15
CA PRO A 235 11.73 9.78 -14.96
C PRO A 235 12.33 8.38 -15.04
N TYR A 236 11.95 7.50 -14.10
CA TYR A 236 12.30 6.09 -14.20
C TYR A 236 11.68 5.58 -15.51
N ARG A 237 12.51 5.40 -16.52
CA ARG A 237 12.12 4.78 -17.78
C ARG A 237 12.45 3.31 -17.63
N VAL A 238 11.43 2.50 -17.88
CA VAL A 238 11.59 1.06 -18.02
C VAL A 238 12.50 0.83 -19.23
N ASN A 239 13.43 -0.13 -19.14
CA ASN A 239 14.32 -0.47 -20.23
C ASN A 239 13.50 -0.82 -21.47
N ASP A 240 13.80 -0.17 -22.59
CA ASP A 240 13.18 -0.44 -23.89
C ASP A 240 14.18 -1.17 -24.78
N ILE A 241 13.70 -1.96 -25.74
CA ILE A 241 14.52 -2.63 -26.75
C ILE A 241 15.34 -1.62 -27.58
N ALA A 242 14.87 -0.37 -27.67
CA ALA A 242 15.55 0.74 -28.32
C ALA A 242 16.83 1.18 -27.58
N ASP A 243 16.92 0.94 -26.27
CA ASP A 243 18.04 1.35 -25.41
C ASP A 243 19.13 0.27 -25.31
N VAL A 244 18.94 -0.88 -25.97
CA VAL A 244 19.90 -1.99 -25.97
C VAL A 244 21.12 -1.67 -26.82
N ASP A 245 22.30 -1.78 -26.22
CA ASP A 245 23.57 -1.74 -26.94
C ASP A 245 23.83 -3.08 -27.65
N TRP A 246 23.46 -3.15 -28.93
CA TRP A 246 23.59 -4.35 -29.76
C TRP A 246 25.05 -4.76 -30.01
N ASP A 247 26.02 -3.86 -29.81
CA ASP A 247 27.44 -4.19 -30.00
C ASP A 247 27.97 -5.11 -28.88
N THR A 248 27.27 -5.14 -27.73
CA THR A 248 27.59 -6.03 -26.59
C THR A 248 26.98 -7.43 -26.73
N HIS A 249 26.03 -7.60 -27.64
CA HIS A 249 25.30 -8.85 -27.84
C HIS A 249 25.74 -9.56 -29.13
N PRO A 250 25.52 -10.88 -29.26
CA PRO A 250 25.77 -11.58 -30.52
C PRO A 250 24.94 -10.99 -31.66
N GLY A 251 25.55 -10.70 -32.81
CA GLY A 251 24.86 -10.04 -33.94
C GLY A 251 23.59 -10.74 -34.42
N TRP A 252 23.52 -12.07 -34.29
CA TRP A 252 22.33 -12.85 -34.65
C TRP A 252 21.11 -12.56 -33.76
N LEU A 253 21.30 -12.02 -32.56
CA LEU A 253 20.21 -11.73 -31.61
C LEU A 253 19.40 -10.52 -32.07
N LYS A 254 20.08 -9.51 -32.64
CA LYS A 254 19.43 -8.34 -33.25
C LYS A 254 18.49 -8.75 -34.39
N ASP A 255 18.94 -9.72 -35.18
CA ASP A 255 18.18 -10.25 -36.31
C ASP A 255 16.92 -11.01 -35.84
N VAL A 256 16.83 -11.47 -34.59
CA VAL A 256 15.65 -12.16 -34.05
C VAL A 256 14.54 -11.17 -33.66
N PHE A 257 14.89 -9.97 -33.18
CA PHE A 257 13.90 -8.98 -32.75
C PHE A 257 13.48 -8.02 -33.87
N PHE A 258 14.33 -7.79 -34.88
CA PHE A 258 14.07 -6.83 -35.94
C PHE A 258 14.02 -7.48 -37.32
N ILE A 259 12.97 -7.25 -38.12
CA ILE A 259 12.96 -7.63 -39.56
C ILE A 259 13.52 -6.46 -40.35
N GLU A 260 14.53 -6.71 -41.18
CA GLU A 260 14.90 -5.77 -42.24
C GLU A 260 13.84 -5.79 -43.34
N HIS A 261 12.82 -4.94 -43.23
CA HIS A 261 11.93 -4.68 -44.35
C HIS A 261 12.53 -3.61 -45.27
N ARG A 262 12.99 -4.04 -46.45
CA ARG A 262 13.38 -3.12 -47.53
C ARG A 262 12.11 -2.48 -48.11
N THR A 263 11.72 -1.32 -47.62
CA THR A 263 10.68 -0.52 -48.29
C THR A 263 11.22 0.00 -49.63
N ARG A 264 10.34 0.17 -50.63
CA ARG A 264 10.70 0.61 -52.00
C ARG A 264 11.36 2.00 -52.07
N ILE A 265 11.51 2.70 -50.95
CA ILE A 265 12.01 4.07 -50.85
C ILE A 265 13.12 4.16 -49.78
N GLY A 266 14.08 3.22 -49.74
CA GLY A 266 15.37 3.38 -49.04
C GLY A 266 15.35 3.69 -47.52
N GLU A 267 14.19 3.79 -46.89
CA GLU A 267 14.01 4.08 -45.47
C GLU A 267 13.85 2.76 -44.71
N PHE A 268 14.83 2.50 -43.84
CA PHE A 268 14.78 1.40 -42.89
C PHE A 268 13.75 1.74 -41.82
N LYS A 269 12.67 0.95 -41.75
CA LYS A 269 11.64 1.07 -40.72
C LYS A 269 11.58 -0.24 -39.93
N LEU A 270 11.78 -0.15 -38.62
CA LEU A 270 11.68 -1.27 -37.68
C LEU A 270 10.20 -1.43 -37.33
N ASP A 271 9.53 -2.43 -37.91
CA ASP A 271 8.14 -2.77 -37.57
C ASP A 271 8.10 -3.90 -36.52
N PRO A 272 7.13 -3.90 -35.59
CA PRO A 272 6.91 -5.02 -34.65
C PRO A 272 6.63 -6.32 -35.41
N ARG A 273 7.34 -7.41 -35.07
CA ARG A 273 7.21 -8.71 -35.75
C ARG A 273 5.85 -9.37 -35.50
N SER A 274 5.40 -10.17 -36.47
CA SER A 274 4.29 -11.10 -36.25
C SER A 274 4.77 -12.34 -35.49
N GLU A 275 3.88 -12.96 -34.69
CA GLU A 275 4.16 -14.17 -33.89
C GLU A 275 4.81 -15.29 -34.74
N ASN A 276 4.31 -15.52 -35.96
CA ASN A 276 4.79 -16.59 -36.83
C ASN A 276 6.21 -16.36 -37.35
N ASP A 277 6.56 -15.11 -37.68
CA ASP A 277 7.89 -14.78 -38.20
C ASP A 277 8.95 -14.87 -37.10
N PHE A 278 8.58 -14.48 -35.88
CA PHE A 278 9.45 -14.60 -34.71
C PHE A 278 9.71 -16.06 -34.36
N ILE A 279 8.66 -16.89 -34.31
CA ILE A 279 8.79 -18.33 -34.02
C ILE A 279 9.64 -19.02 -35.09
N HIS A 280 9.41 -18.76 -36.38
CA HIS A 280 10.16 -19.40 -37.48
C HIS A 280 11.67 -19.10 -37.40
N GLN A 281 12.09 -17.93 -36.93
CA GLN A 281 13.52 -17.64 -36.77
C GLN A 281 14.17 -18.29 -35.54
N LEU A 282 13.34 -18.73 -34.59
CA LEU A 282 13.77 -19.40 -33.37
C LEU A 282 13.80 -20.93 -33.50
N GLU A 283 13.11 -21.51 -34.50
CA GLU A 283 13.04 -22.96 -34.72
C GLU A 283 14.42 -23.62 -34.92
N ASP A 284 15.34 -22.92 -35.59
CA ASP A 284 16.70 -23.42 -35.86
C ASP A 284 17.70 -23.14 -34.71
N LYS A 285 17.27 -22.48 -33.63
CA LYS A 285 18.16 -22.02 -32.55
C LYS A 285 18.38 -23.09 -31.50
N THR A 286 19.58 -23.07 -30.92
CA THR A 286 19.90 -23.95 -29.80
C THR A 286 19.16 -23.51 -28.53
N PRO A 287 18.93 -24.41 -27.58
CA PRO A 287 18.29 -24.10 -26.29
C PRO A 287 18.99 -22.98 -25.51
N ASP A 288 20.32 -22.92 -25.54
CA ASP A 288 21.10 -21.87 -24.89
C ASP A 288 20.93 -20.52 -25.61
N GLN A 289 20.67 -20.55 -26.92
CA GLN A 289 20.32 -19.35 -27.69
C GLN A 289 18.90 -18.89 -27.37
N LEU A 290 17.95 -19.82 -27.16
CA LEU A 290 16.61 -19.49 -26.69
C LEU A 290 16.64 -18.83 -25.30
N ASP A 291 17.50 -19.31 -24.40
CA ASP A 291 17.71 -18.67 -23.10
C ASP A 291 18.21 -17.23 -23.24
N GLN A 292 19.17 -16.96 -24.12
CA GLN A 292 19.66 -15.59 -24.37
C GLN A 292 18.56 -14.67 -24.93
N VAL A 293 17.69 -15.19 -25.79
CA VAL A 293 16.54 -14.44 -26.31
C VAL A 293 15.55 -14.10 -25.20
N MET A 294 15.24 -15.08 -24.34
CA MET A 294 14.33 -14.88 -23.21
C MET A 294 14.92 -13.96 -22.13
N GLU A 295 16.24 -14.01 -21.87
CA GLU A 295 16.93 -13.11 -20.93
C GLU A 295 16.83 -11.66 -21.41
N LEU A 296 17.13 -11.40 -22.70
CA LEU A 296 17.01 -10.06 -23.26
C LEU A 296 15.56 -9.57 -23.27
N ALA A 297 14.61 -10.44 -23.61
CA ALA A 297 13.19 -10.10 -23.59
C ALA A 297 12.70 -9.73 -22.18
N LEU A 298 13.19 -10.43 -21.14
CA LEU A 298 12.87 -10.11 -19.76
C LEU A 298 13.47 -8.77 -19.32
N ASP A 299 14.73 -8.51 -19.68
CA ASP A 299 15.45 -7.26 -19.33
C ASP A 299 14.85 -6.03 -20.00
N CYS A 300 14.24 -6.20 -21.18
CA CYS A 300 13.57 -5.15 -21.97
C CYS A 300 12.04 -5.16 -21.81
N HIS A 301 11.49 -5.99 -20.91
CA HIS A 301 10.04 -6.09 -20.65
C HIS A 301 9.19 -6.40 -21.90
N LEU A 302 9.69 -7.25 -22.79
CA LEU A 302 9.04 -7.72 -24.01
C LEU A 302 8.23 -8.99 -23.73
N ASP A 303 7.07 -8.84 -23.08
CA ASP A 303 6.26 -9.97 -22.61
C ASP A 303 5.77 -10.88 -23.75
N ASN A 304 5.43 -10.33 -24.93
CA ASN A 304 4.92 -11.12 -26.05
C ASN A 304 6.00 -12.03 -26.64
N GLU A 305 7.17 -11.47 -26.91
CA GLU A 305 8.33 -12.16 -27.45
C GLU A 305 8.83 -13.23 -26.48
N LEU A 306 8.81 -12.91 -25.17
CA LEU A 306 9.09 -13.88 -24.11
C LEU A 306 8.10 -15.05 -24.15
N PHE A 307 6.80 -14.78 -24.27
CA PHE A 307 5.78 -15.83 -24.38
C PHE A 307 5.93 -16.68 -25.63
N TRP A 308 6.31 -16.10 -26.77
CA TRP A 308 6.53 -16.85 -28.01
C TRP A 308 7.76 -17.76 -27.90
N ALA A 309 8.89 -17.24 -27.41
CA ALA A 309 10.11 -18.02 -27.19
C ALA A 309 9.89 -19.14 -26.17
N PHE A 310 9.16 -18.87 -25.08
CA PHE A 310 8.81 -19.87 -24.09
C PHE A 310 7.84 -20.93 -24.66
N SER A 311 6.87 -20.53 -25.50
CA SER A 311 5.94 -21.46 -26.17
C SER A 311 6.68 -22.45 -27.08
N LEU A 312 7.70 -21.99 -27.81
CA LEU A 312 8.56 -22.86 -28.60
C LEU A 312 9.35 -23.83 -27.70
N THR A 313 9.94 -23.33 -26.62
CA THR A 313 10.67 -24.15 -25.64
C THR A 313 9.78 -25.21 -25.00
N ALA A 314 8.54 -24.85 -24.65
CA ALA A 314 7.54 -25.77 -24.09
C ALA A 314 7.02 -26.80 -25.11
N SER A 315 7.14 -26.52 -26.41
CA SER A 315 6.70 -27.43 -27.48
C SER A 315 7.74 -28.51 -27.81
N GLN A 316 8.98 -28.36 -27.32
CA GLN A 316 10.05 -29.36 -27.50
C GLN A 316 9.89 -30.53 -26.51
N VAL A 317 9.58 -31.72 -27.03
CA VAL A 317 9.48 -32.96 -26.24
C VAL A 317 10.76 -33.78 -26.45
N PRO A 318 11.46 -34.24 -25.39
CA PRO A 318 11.12 -34.16 -23.97
C PRO A 318 11.36 -32.78 -23.33
N LEU A 319 10.46 -32.41 -22.41
CA LEU A 319 10.52 -31.15 -21.68
C LEU A 319 11.79 -31.03 -20.83
N ARG A 320 12.53 -29.93 -21.03
CA ARG A 320 13.73 -29.57 -20.25
C ARG A 320 13.32 -29.00 -18.91
N ARG A 321 13.26 -29.88 -17.89
CA ARG A 321 12.65 -29.54 -16.59
C ARG A 321 13.27 -28.33 -15.91
N ASP A 322 14.60 -28.23 -15.90
CA ASP A 322 15.29 -27.16 -15.18
C ASP A 322 15.10 -25.80 -15.88
N GLN A 323 15.16 -25.79 -17.21
CA GLN A 323 14.93 -24.59 -18.02
C GLN A 323 13.49 -24.08 -17.85
N ILE A 324 12.50 -24.95 -17.98
CA ILE A 324 11.08 -24.58 -17.83
C ILE A 324 10.78 -24.06 -16.42
N ARG A 325 11.31 -24.70 -15.37
CA ARG A 325 11.16 -24.22 -13.99
C ARG A 325 11.78 -22.86 -13.78
N ARG A 326 13.03 -22.66 -14.21
CA ARG A 326 13.74 -21.39 -14.09
C ARG A 326 12.94 -20.24 -14.70
N TRP A 327 12.38 -20.45 -15.90
CA TRP A 327 11.62 -19.42 -16.60
C TRP A 327 10.24 -19.15 -16.00
N MET A 328 9.54 -20.18 -15.51
CA MET A 328 8.30 -19.96 -14.76
C MET A 328 8.55 -19.20 -13.45
N ASP A 329 9.64 -19.50 -12.74
CA ASP A 329 9.95 -18.83 -11.48
C ASP A 329 10.44 -17.38 -11.69
N SER A 330 11.10 -17.10 -12.82
CA SER A 330 11.57 -15.75 -13.21
C SER A 330 10.45 -14.89 -13.78
N HIS A 331 9.52 -15.49 -14.54
CA HIS A 331 8.35 -14.83 -15.10
C HIS A 331 7.08 -15.69 -14.88
N PRO A 332 6.36 -15.48 -13.76
CA PRO A 332 5.20 -16.30 -13.38
C PRO A 332 4.10 -16.49 -14.45
N PRO A 333 3.76 -15.48 -15.28
CA PRO A 333 2.74 -15.65 -16.33
C PRO A 333 3.06 -16.74 -17.36
N SER A 334 4.32 -17.17 -17.50
CA SER A 334 4.73 -18.28 -18.38
C SER A 334 4.00 -19.60 -18.07
N ALA A 335 3.49 -19.76 -16.84
CA ALA A 335 2.66 -20.91 -16.49
C ALA A 335 1.40 -21.03 -17.38
N PHE A 336 0.82 -19.91 -17.81
CA PHE A 336 -0.34 -19.90 -18.70
C PHE A 336 0.01 -20.31 -20.13
N VAL A 337 1.22 -20.01 -20.58
CA VAL A 337 1.72 -20.50 -21.87
C VAL A 337 1.87 -22.01 -21.83
N LEU A 338 2.40 -22.56 -20.73
CA LEU A 338 2.51 -24.01 -20.56
C LEU A 338 1.14 -24.69 -20.56
N LEU A 339 0.15 -24.12 -19.87
CA LEU A 339 -1.25 -24.60 -19.88
C LEU A 339 -1.93 -24.45 -21.25
N ARG A 340 -1.49 -23.50 -22.08
CA ARG A 340 -1.98 -23.32 -23.45
C ARG A 340 -1.42 -24.41 -24.38
N VAL A 341 -0.14 -24.74 -24.25
CA VAL A 341 0.53 -25.81 -25.03
C VAL A 341 0.03 -27.19 -24.59
N PHE A 342 -0.14 -27.39 -23.28
CA PHE A 342 -0.65 -28.63 -22.68
C PHE A 342 -1.95 -28.34 -21.92
N PRO A 343 -3.10 -28.27 -22.62
CA PRO A 343 -4.38 -28.04 -21.99
C PRO A 343 -4.74 -29.13 -20.98
N SER A 344 -5.46 -28.75 -19.93
CA SER A 344 -6.03 -29.68 -18.96
C SER A 344 -7.02 -30.64 -19.62
N LEU A 345 -7.06 -31.88 -19.16
CA LEU A 345 -8.09 -32.86 -19.55
C LEU A 345 -9.46 -32.39 -19.03
N GLU A 346 -10.55 -32.67 -19.72
CA GLU A 346 -11.87 -32.18 -19.31
C GLU A 346 -12.50 -33.05 -18.20
N ASP A 347 -12.25 -34.37 -18.19
CA ASP A 347 -12.82 -35.31 -17.22
C ASP A 347 -11.83 -36.42 -16.80
N PRO A 348 -11.20 -36.35 -15.61
CA PRO A 348 -11.19 -35.25 -14.65
C PRO A 348 -10.26 -34.09 -15.08
N PRO A 349 -10.48 -32.86 -14.56
CA PRO A 349 -9.64 -31.66 -14.76
C PRO A 349 -8.22 -31.83 -14.22
N LEU A 350 -7.39 -32.56 -14.98
CA LEU A 350 -6.04 -32.99 -14.63
C LEU A 350 -5.03 -32.47 -15.65
N LEU A 351 -3.79 -32.31 -15.19
CA LEU A 351 -2.66 -31.96 -16.04
C LEU A 351 -2.20 -33.20 -16.83
N PRO A 352 -1.81 -33.05 -18.12
CA PRO A 352 -1.20 -34.12 -18.91
C PRO A 352 0.08 -34.67 -18.27
N LEU A 353 0.42 -35.93 -18.54
CA LEU A 353 1.52 -36.68 -17.91
C LEU A 353 2.88 -35.94 -18.01
N GLU A 354 3.09 -35.23 -19.11
CA GLU A 354 4.26 -34.42 -19.42
C GLU A 354 4.43 -33.26 -18.42
N THR A 355 3.33 -32.70 -17.94
CA THR A 355 3.29 -31.51 -17.07
C THR A 355 3.12 -31.82 -15.58
N VAL A 356 2.76 -33.07 -15.24
CA VAL A 356 2.63 -33.53 -13.84
C VAL A 356 3.84 -33.19 -12.95
N PRO A 357 5.11 -33.31 -13.40
CA PRO A 357 6.28 -32.93 -12.59
C PRO A 357 6.36 -31.44 -12.21
N PHE A 358 5.57 -30.60 -12.89
CA PHE A 358 5.53 -29.15 -12.68
C PHE A 358 4.27 -28.69 -11.95
N THR A 359 3.38 -29.61 -11.52
CA THR A 359 2.11 -29.28 -10.86
C THR A 359 2.26 -28.20 -9.79
N ARG A 360 3.24 -28.36 -8.88
CA ARG A 360 3.50 -27.38 -7.81
C ARG A 360 3.96 -26.03 -8.36
N ASN A 361 4.94 -26.02 -9.27
CA ASN A 361 5.43 -24.79 -9.91
C ASN A 361 4.32 -24.07 -10.70
N ILE A 362 3.44 -24.79 -11.38
CA ILE A 362 2.32 -24.23 -12.11
C ILE A 362 1.35 -23.55 -11.13
N LEU A 363 0.96 -24.23 -10.06
CA LEU A 363 0.06 -23.67 -9.04
C LEU A 363 0.63 -22.42 -8.36
N GLU A 364 1.90 -22.47 -7.94
CA GLU A 364 2.56 -21.33 -7.31
C GLU A 364 2.65 -20.12 -8.27
N ASN A 365 2.97 -20.36 -9.55
CA ASN A 365 3.09 -19.28 -10.53
C ASN A 365 1.75 -18.73 -11.03
N ILE A 366 0.67 -19.53 -11.03
CA ILE A 366 -0.70 -19.02 -11.23
C ILE A 366 -1.05 -18.02 -10.13
N ILE A 367 -0.80 -18.37 -8.86
CA ILE A 367 -1.08 -17.48 -7.72
C ILE A 367 -0.22 -16.22 -7.79
N ARG A 368 1.08 -16.34 -8.11
CA ARG A 368 1.97 -15.18 -8.27
C ARG A 368 1.55 -14.25 -9.41
N SER A 369 0.92 -14.80 -10.45
CA SER A 369 0.40 -14.03 -11.59
C SER A 369 -0.99 -13.40 -11.34
N ALA A 370 -1.63 -13.71 -10.22
CA ALA A 370 -3.01 -13.31 -9.95
C ALA A 370 -3.20 -11.80 -9.94
N ASN A 371 -2.22 -11.02 -9.47
CA ASN A 371 -2.31 -9.56 -9.46
C ASN A 371 -2.39 -8.95 -10.87
N THR A 372 -1.80 -9.60 -11.87
CA THR A 372 -1.78 -9.10 -13.25
C THR A 372 -2.93 -9.68 -14.07
N LEU A 373 -3.26 -10.96 -13.87
CA LEU A 373 -4.19 -11.71 -14.72
C LEU A 373 -5.59 -11.89 -14.12
N GLY A 374 -5.76 -11.62 -12.83
CA GLY A 374 -7.05 -11.63 -12.12
C GLY A 374 -7.84 -12.92 -12.38
N ILE A 375 -9.01 -12.77 -13.02
CA ILE A 375 -9.98 -13.83 -13.30
C ILE A 375 -9.36 -15.02 -14.05
N ALA A 376 -8.39 -14.79 -14.94
CA ALA A 376 -7.75 -15.90 -15.67
C ALA A 376 -7.08 -16.90 -14.72
N SER A 377 -6.59 -16.42 -13.57
CA SER A 377 -5.99 -17.27 -12.54
C SER A 377 -7.01 -18.17 -11.85
N LEU A 378 -8.23 -17.66 -11.60
CA LEU A 378 -9.33 -18.45 -11.05
C LEU A 378 -9.73 -19.57 -12.00
N VAL A 379 -9.94 -19.24 -13.28
CA VAL A 379 -10.28 -20.22 -14.32
C VAL A 379 -9.18 -21.27 -14.48
N ALA A 380 -7.91 -20.85 -14.41
CA ALA A 380 -6.78 -21.78 -14.47
C ALA A 380 -6.77 -22.75 -13.28
N LEU A 381 -7.03 -22.27 -12.05
CA LEU A 381 -7.12 -23.12 -10.85
C LEU A 381 -8.28 -24.12 -10.94
N GLU A 382 -9.45 -23.69 -11.41
CA GLU A 382 -10.60 -24.58 -11.62
C GLU A 382 -10.29 -25.70 -12.63
N LYS A 383 -9.61 -25.36 -13.73
CA LYS A 383 -9.19 -26.31 -14.78
C LYS A 383 -8.17 -27.36 -14.32
N ILE A 384 -7.48 -27.13 -13.21
CA ILE A 384 -6.53 -28.08 -12.62
C ILE A 384 -6.99 -28.57 -11.24
N SER A 385 -8.28 -28.43 -10.93
CA SER A 385 -8.89 -28.78 -9.65
C SER A 385 -8.62 -30.21 -9.18
N ALA A 386 -8.54 -31.19 -10.10
CA ALA A 386 -8.23 -32.57 -9.73
C ALA A 386 -6.78 -32.74 -9.23
N ASN A 387 -5.85 -31.89 -9.67
CA ASN A 387 -4.49 -31.87 -9.13
C ASN A 387 -4.47 -31.23 -7.74
N ILE A 388 -5.23 -30.15 -7.54
CA ILE A 388 -5.37 -29.46 -6.23
C ILE A 388 -5.96 -30.42 -5.18
N ALA A 389 -6.96 -31.21 -5.58
CA ALA A 389 -7.58 -32.23 -4.74
C ALA A 389 -6.61 -33.31 -4.24
N ARG A 390 -5.51 -33.56 -4.98
CA ARG A 390 -4.50 -34.60 -4.70
C ARG A 390 -3.29 -34.07 -3.93
N LEU A 391 -3.20 -32.77 -3.66
CA LEU A 391 -2.08 -32.18 -2.93
C LEU A 391 -2.02 -32.68 -1.48
N SER A 392 -0.80 -32.88 -0.98
CA SER A 392 -0.60 -33.13 0.45
C SER A 392 -1.12 -31.97 1.31
N SER A 393 -1.43 -32.21 2.60
CA SER A 393 -1.87 -31.13 3.50
C SER A 393 -0.87 -29.99 3.55
N ARG A 394 0.43 -30.30 3.61
CA ARG A 394 1.51 -29.32 3.65
C ARG A 394 1.51 -28.42 2.41
N GLU A 395 1.49 -29.01 1.22
CA GLU A 395 1.52 -28.25 -0.04
C GLU A 395 0.30 -27.33 -0.18
N TYR A 396 -0.86 -27.78 0.29
CA TYR A 396 -2.06 -26.96 0.28
C TYR A 396 -2.00 -25.78 1.25
N LEU A 397 -1.51 -26.00 2.48
CA LEU A 397 -1.31 -24.91 3.44
C LEU A 397 -0.27 -23.90 2.91
N ASP A 398 0.80 -24.38 2.27
CA ASP A 398 1.78 -23.51 1.62
C ASP A 398 1.16 -22.66 0.50
N LEU A 399 0.22 -23.20 -0.29
CA LEU A 399 -0.50 -22.43 -1.32
C LEU A 399 -1.47 -21.40 -0.73
N LEU A 400 -2.18 -21.74 0.35
CA LEU A 400 -3.02 -20.78 1.07
C LEU A 400 -2.18 -19.62 1.62
N TRP A 401 -1.01 -19.96 2.20
CA TRP A 401 -0.08 -18.97 2.72
C TRP A 401 0.51 -18.09 1.62
N LEU A 402 0.93 -18.69 0.50
CA LEU A 402 1.40 -17.96 -0.67
C LEU A 402 0.33 -16.97 -1.15
N THR A 403 -0.94 -17.41 -1.25
CA THR A 403 -2.05 -16.56 -1.67
C THR A 403 -2.21 -15.35 -0.76
N ALA A 404 -2.19 -15.56 0.57
CA ALA A 404 -2.30 -14.49 1.56
C ALA A 404 -1.16 -13.48 1.45
N LEU A 405 0.05 -13.93 1.11
CA LEU A 405 1.24 -13.07 1.03
C LEU A 405 1.44 -12.38 -0.31
N SER A 406 1.01 -12.99 -1.42
CA SER A 406 1.34 -12.49 -2.76
C SER A 406 0.21 -11.72 -3.44
N VAL A 407 -1.06 -11.98 -3.10
CA VAL A 407 -2.20 -11.36 -3.80
C VAL A 407 -2.63 -10.09 -3.07
N ARG A 408 -2.71 -8.97 -3.80
CA ARG A 408 -2.89 -7.63 -3.21
C ARG A 408 -4.35 -7.25 -2.98
N SER A 409 -5.25 -7.74 -3.83
CA SER A 409 -6.69 -7.45 -3.72
C SER A 409 -7.35 -8.44 -2.76
N MET A 410 -7.97 -7.93 -1.69
CA MET A 410 -8.67 -8.77 -0.70
C MET A 410 -9.77 -9.62 -1.35
N GLN A 411 -10.52 -9.03 -2.29
CA GLN A 411 -11.56 -9.76 -3.00
C GLN A 411 -10.97 -10.95 -3.78
N LEU A 412 -9.85 -10.72 -4.50
CA LEU A 412 -9.19 -11.75 -5.28
C LEU A 412 -8.57 -12.83 -4.38
N VAL A 413 -8.01 -12.45 -3.22
CA VAL A 413 -7.51 -13.40 -2.21
C VAL A 413 -8.63 -14.36 -1.79
N GLN A 414 -9.80 -13.81 -1.41
CA GLN A 414 -10.93 -14.61 -0.97
C GLN A 414 -11.43 -15.53 -2.08
N GLU A 415 -11.58 -15.02 -3.30
CA GLU A 415 -12.00 -15.81 -4.46
C GLU A 415 -11.03 -16.98 -4.73
N ILE A 416 -9.71 -16.73 -4.74
CA ILE A 416 -8.70 -17.78 -4.92
C ILE A 416 -8.78 -18.82 -3.79
N MET A 417 -8.83 -18.37 -2.54
CA MET A 417 -8.88 -19.26 -1.38
C MET A 417 -10.15 -20.12 -1.35
N PHE A 418 -11.30 -19.59 -1.79
CA PHE A 418 -12.52 -20.37 -1.94
C PHE A 418 -12.42 -21.39 -3.06
N VAL A 419 -11.89 -21.01 -4.23
CA VAL A 419 -11.64 -21.96 -5.33
C VAL A 419 -10.72 -23.09 -4.87
N LEU A 420 -9.61 -22.78 -4.18
CA LEU A 420 -8.70 -23.79 -3.64
C LEU A 420 -9.41 -24.73 -2.65
N ASN A 421 -10.23 -24.18 -1.76
CA ASN A 421 -10.97 -24.97 -0.77
C ASN A 421 -12.03 -25.87 -1.42
N ASP A 422 -12.76 -25.37 -2.40
CA ASP A 422 -13.81 -26.10 -3.11
C ASP A 422 -13.21 -27.23 -3.96
N CYS A 423 -12.09 -26.97 -4.64
CA CYS A 423 -11.33 -27.99 -5.36
C CYS A 423 -10.89 -29.13 -4.42
N ARG A 424 -10.56 -28.83 -3.16
CA ARG A 424 -10.17 -29.85 -2.17
C ARG A 424 -11.37 -30.52 -1.50
N ALA A 425 -12.54 -29.86 -1.48
CA ALA A 425 -13.77 -30.37 -0.88
C ALA A 425 -14.41 -31.52 -1.66
N THR A 426 -14.19 -31.56 -2.97
CA THR A 426 -14.71 -32.60 -3.87
C THR A 426 -14.00 -33.95 -3.71
N SER A 427 -12.88 -33.99 -2.98
CA SER A 427 -12.20 -35.24 -2.64
C SER A 427 -12.95 -35.97 -1.51
N ASN A 428 -13.66 -37.05 -1.87
CA ASN A 428 -14.55 -37.81 -0.98
C ASN A 428 -13.85 -38.56 0.19
N ASP A 429 -12.53 -38.55 0.28
CA ASP A 429 -11.76 -39.47 1.12
C ASP A 429 -10.98 -38.78 2.25
N GLN A 430 -11.60 -37.78 2.91
CA GLN A 430 -10.95 -36.99 3.96
C GLN A 430 -11.41 -37.38 5.37
N SER A 431 -10.44 -37.73 6.21
CA SER A 431 -10.66 -37.94 7.64
C SER A 431 -11.17 -36.66 8.32
N ALA A 432 -11.88 -36.80 9.46
CA ALA A 432 -12.37 -35.65 10.21
C ALA A 432 -11.25 -34.66 10.61
N ALA A 433 -10.04 -35.19 10.88
CA ALA A 433 -8.85 -34.39 11.17
C ALA A 433 -8.36 -33.59 9.96
N ALA A 434 -8.30 -34.21 8.77
CA ALA A 434 -7.92 -33.51 7.53
C ALA A 434 -8.91 -32.40 7.16
N ARG A 435 -10.21 -32.62 7.41
CA ARG A 435 -11.24 -31.59 7.21
C ARG A 435 -11.06 -30.41 8.16
N TYR A 436 -10.75 -30.68 9.43
CA TYR A 436 -10.46 -29.64 10.42
C TYR A 436 -9.19 -28.85 10.06
N GLU A 437 -8.09 -29.53 9.72
CA GLU A 437 -6.84 -28.90 9.30
C GLU A 437 -7.07 -27.93 8.13
N ARG A 438 -7.81 -28.36 7.12
CA ARG A 438 -8.16 -27.51 5.97
C ARG A 438 -8.97 -26.28 6.36
N GLN A 439 -10.05 -26.47 7.13
CA GLN A 439 -10.93 -25.36 7.53
C GLN A 439 -10.21 -24.36 8.43
N HIS A 440 -9.41 -24.87 9.36
CA HIS A 440 -8.63 -24.05 10.28
C HIS A 440 -7.52 -23.30 9.55
N GLY A 441 -6.78 -23.97 8.66
CA GLY A 441 -5.74 -23.34 7.83
C GLY A 441 -6.30 -22.26 6.91
N LEU A 442 -7.47 -22.48 6.30
CA LEU A 442 -8.19 -21.49 5.52
C LEU A 442 -8.55 -20.26 6.37
N GLY A 443 -9.12 -20.47 7.56
CA GLY A 443 -9.45 -19.37 8.48
C GLY A 443 -8.24 -18.54 8.86
N ILE A 444 -7.12 -19.19 9.25
CA ILE A 444 -5.88 -18.49 9.57
C ILE A 444 -5.36 -17.67 8.37
N ALA A 445 -5.41 -18.23 7.15
CA ALA A 445 -4.90 -17.54 5.98
C ALA A 445 -5.75 -16.30 5.61
N ILE A 446 -7.08 -16.39 5.75
CA ILE A 446 -7.99 -15.25 5.56
C ILE A 446 -7.74 -14.18 6.63
N ASP A 447 -7.69 -14.56 7.91
CA ASP A 447 -7.44 -13.62 9.01
C ASP A 447 -6.11 -12.85 8.80
N ARG A 448 -5.07 -13.54 8.31
CA ARG A 448 -3.77 -12.92 8.00
C ARG A 448 -3.83 -11.99 6.79
N ALA A 449 -4.61 -12.34 5.76
CA ALA A 449 -4.82 -11.47 4.62
C ALA A 449 -5.61 -10.20 4.99
N GLU A 450 -6.63 -10.33 5.85
CA GLU A 450 -7.39 -9.19 6.40
C GLU A 450 -6.49 -8.27 7.22
N GLU A 451 -5.67 -8.83 8.12
CA GLU A 451 -4.70 -8.07 8.91
C GLU A 451 -3.69 -7.31 8.03
N ALA A 452 -3.24 -7.93 6.92
CA ALA A 452 -2.38 -7.28 5.96
C ALA A 452 -3.06 -6.08 5.28
N VAL A 453 -4.32 -6.22 4.88
CA VAL A 453 -5.10 -5.12 4.26
C VAL A 453 -5.31 -3.97 5.25
N ASP A 454 -5.72 -4.29 6.48
CA ASP A 454 -5.92 -3.31 7.55
C ASP A 454 -4.61 -2.57 7.88
N SER A 455 -3.47 -3.25 7.84
CA SER A 455 -2.16 -2.61 8.02
C SER A 455 -1.80 -1.66 6.87
N THR A 456 -2.14 -2.01 5.61
CA THR A 456 -1.83 -1.17 4.44
C THR A 456 -2.72 0.07 4.32
N LEU A 457 -3.96 0.04 4.82
CA LEU A 457 -4.84 1.21 4.90
C LEU A 457 -4.35 2.30 5.86
N THR A 458 -3.31 2.01 6.66
CA THR A 458 -2.67 3.00 7.54
C THR A 458 -1.50 3.75 6.88
N LEU A 459 -1.14 3.41 5.63
CA LEU A 459 -0.17 4.16 4.83
C LEU A 459 -0.93 5.01 3.80
N PRO A 460 -0.66 6.33 3.70
CA PRO A 460 -1.31 7.18 2.72
C PRO A 460 -0.96 6.70 1.30
N ASP A 461 -1.99 6.56 0.46
CA ASP A 461 -1.98 6.16 -0.94
C ASP A 461 -0.67 6.49 -1.67
N VAL A 462 0.15 5.48 -1.92
CA VAL A 462 1.08 5.50 -3.04
C VAL A 462 0.37 4.83 -4.21
N SER A 463 -0.50 5.60 -4.85
CA SER A 463 -1.07 5.27 -6.14
C SER A 463 0.07 5.23 -7.18
N TYR A 464 0.57 4.04 -7.47
CA TYR A 464 1.36 3.80 -8.67
C TYR A 464 0.39 3.53 -9.83
N PRO A 465 0.35 4.39 -10.87
CA PRO A 465 -0.45 4.13 -12.05
C PRO A 465 0.41 3.32 -13.02
N LEU A 466 0.20 2.00 -13.15
CA LEU A 466 0.81 1.24 -14.24
C LEU A 466 -0.16 0.20 -14.83
N TYR A 467 -0.43 0.45 -16.11
CA TYR A 467 -0.95 -0.41 -17.18
C TYR A 467 -2.44 -0.79 -17.22
N SER A 468 -3.22 0.17 -17.71
CA SER A 468 -4.21 -0.06 -18.76
C SER A 468 -3.48 -0.50 -20.04
N CYS A 469 -3.36 -1.81 -20.30
CA CYS A 469 -3.18 -2.34 -21.66
C CYS A 469 -3.33 -3.86 -21.71
N CYS A 470 -4.55 -4.41 -21.55
CA CYS A 470 -4.86 -5.78 -21.97
C CYS A 470 -6.37 -6.04 -22.17
N LEU A 471 -7.13 -5.02 -22.62
CA LEU A 471 -8.52 -5.20 -23.08
C LEU A 471 -8.65 -5.40 -24.61
N GLY A 472 -7.53 -5.61 -25.32
CA GLY A 472 -7.50 -5.75 -26.78
C GLY A 472 -7.68 -7.17 -27.33
N ILE A 473 -7.52 -8.23 -26.54
CA ILE A 473 -7.39 -9.60 -27.09
C ILE A 473 -8.55 -10.55 -26.72
N ILE A 474 -9.41 -10.21 -25.76
CA ILE A 474 -10.57 -11.06 -25.39
C ILE A 474 -11.85 -10.74 -26.21
N SER A 475 -11.82 -9.73 -27.10
CA SER A 475 -12.99 -9.32 -27.90
C SER A 475 -13.30 -10.20 -29.13
N LYS A 476 -12.51 -11.24 -29.46
CA LYS A 476 -12.76 -12.07 -30.68
C LYS A 476 -13.17 -13.52 -30.45
N ALA A 477 -13.27 -13.99 -29.21
CA ALA A 477 -13.75 -15.35 -28.91
C ALA A 477 -15.23 -15.42 -28.47
N GLY A 478 -15.89 -14.28 -28.21
CA GLY A 478 -17.26 -14.21 -27.69
C GLY A 478 -18.40 -14.27 -28.71
N ARG A 479 -18.25 -14.96 -29.85
CA ARG A 479 -19.36 -15.21 -30.79
C ARG A 479 -19.33 -16.64 -31.30
N ARG A 480 -19.82 -17.57 -30.47
CA ARG A 480 -20.55 -18.81 -30.84
C ARG A 480 -20.63 -19.68 -29.59
N CYS A 481 -21.67 -19.51 -28.79
CA CYS A 481 -22.32 -20.56 -28.02
C CYS A 481 -23.55 -19.97 -27.33
N SER A 482 -24.57 -19.71 -28.15
CA SER A 482 -25.95 -19.57 -27.69
C SER A 482 -26.78 -20.54 -28.52
N ARG A 483 -26.99 -21.74 -27.97
CA ARG A 483 -27.95 -22.80 -28.31
C ARG A 483 -27.30 -24.15 -27.98
N PHE A 484 -27.39 -24.58 -26.74
CA PHE A 484 -28.23 -25.69 -26.29
C PHE A 484 -28.24 -25.74 -24.77
#